data_AF-A0AAV3PGK9-F1
#
_entry.id   AF-A0AAV3PGK9-F1
#
_cell.length_a   1.000
_cell.length_b   1.000
_cell.length_c   1.000
_cell.angle_alpha   90.00
_cell.angle_beta   90.00
_cell.angle_gamma   90.00
#
_symmetry.space_group_name_H-M   'P 1'
#
loop_
_entity.id
_entity.type
_entity.pdbx_description
1 polymer ?
#
loop_
_entity_poly.entity_id
_entity_poly.type
_entity_poly.pdbx_seq_one_letter_code
_entity_poly.pdbx_strand_id
1 'polypeptide(L)' 'MANKVFDGNFRQVLPVVWGGSRSQQINASLVSSDIWCHLIKISLTVNMRAHDDPGFIDFLMRIGNGEEATDDTG' A
#
# COMPACT_ATOMS: atom_id res chain seq x y z
N MET A 1 7.68 11.90 26.17
CA MET A 1 6.59 11.59 25.22
C MET A 1 7.18 10.77 24.08
N ALA A 2 6.54 9.67 23.71
CA ALA A 2 7.01 8.84 22.59
C ALA A 2 6.22 9.22 21.33
N ASN A 3 6.94 9.59 20.28
CA ASN A 3 6.35 9.78 18.96
C ASN A 3 6.26 8.39 18.29
N LYS A 4 5.07 8.01 17.82
CA LYS A 4 4.88 6.78 17.04
C LYS A 4 4.98 7.10 15.56
N VAL A 5 5.69 6.25 14.83
CA VAL A 5 5.79 6.29 13.37
C VAL A 5 5.25 4.97 12.85
N PHE A 6 4.37 5.06 11.85
CA PHE A 6 3.88 3.92 11.09
C PHE A 6 4.51 3.98 9.71
N ASP A 7 5.04 2.86 9.25
CA ASP A 7 5.63 2.72 7.93
C ASP A 7 5.01 1.50 7.24
N GLY A 8 4.95 1.54 5.91
CA GLY A 8 4.34 0.49 5.10
C GLY A 8 3.74 1.02 3.81
N ASN A 9 3.50 0.10 2.87
CA ASN A 9 2.82 0.40 1.61
C ASN A 9 1.38 -0.11 1.69
N PHE A 10 0.42 0.80 1.86
CA PHE A 10 -1.02 0.46 1.98
C PHE A 10 -1.65 0.00 0.65
N ARG A 11 -0.89 -0.05 -0.45
CA ARG A 11 -1.27 -0.71 -1.70
C ARG A 11 -0.95 -2.22 -1.68
N GLN A 12 -0.30 -2.71 -0.63
CA GLN A 12 -0.06 -4.14 -0.41
C GLN A 12 -1.32 -4.84 0.16
N VAL A 13 -1.16 -6.12 0.48
CA VAL A 13 -2.26 -7.00 0.93
C VAL A 13 -2.92 -6.46 2.20
N LEU A 14 -4.25 -6.59 2.26
CA LEU A 14 -5.04 -6.23 3.45
C LEU A 14 -4.64 -7.08 4.67
N PRO A 15 -4.92 -6.60 5.89
CA PRO A 15 -4.73 -7.39 7.10
C PRO A 15 -5.51 -8.70 7.04
N VAL A 16 -4.88 -9.79 7.47
CA VAL A 16 -5.54 -11.09 7.55
C VAL A 16 -6.52 -11.09 8.72
N VAL A 17 -7.80 -11.33 8.42
CA VAL A 17 -8.84 -11.58 9.42
C VAL A 17 -9.31 -13.03 9.24
N TRP A 18 -9.00 -13.88 10.22
CA TRP A 18 -9.35 -15.30 10.16
C TRP A 18 -10.86 -15.51 10.06
N GLY A 19 -11.31 -16.23 9.03
CA GLY A 19 -12.73 -16.42 8.73
C GLY A 19 -13.48 -15.13 8.36
N GLY A 20 -12.75 -14.02 8.16
CA GLY A 20 -13.33 -12.70 7.96
C GLY A 20 -13.63 -12.39 6.50
N SER A 21 -14.71 -11.65 6.28
CA SER A 21 -15.08 -11.11 4.98
C SER A 21 -14.11 -10.02 4.51
N ARG A 22 -14.18 -9.67 3.22
CA ARG A 22 -13.42 -8.54 2.67
C ARG A 22 -13.71 -7.22 3.38
N SER A 23 -14.97 -6.96 3.77
CA SER A 23 -15.32 -5.75 4.52
C SER A 23 -14.70 -5.73 5.92
N GLN A 24 -14.60 -6.88 6.59
CA GLN A 24 -13.92 -6.99 7.88
C GLN A 24 -12.41 -6.74 7.75
N GLN A 25 -11.77 -7.24 6.68
CA GLN A 25 -10.36 -6.96 6.40
C GLN A 25 -10.10 -5.47 6.11
N ILE A 26 -10.99 -4.83 5.36
CA ILE A 26 -10.92 -3.37 5.12
C ILE A 26 -11.10 -2.61 6.43
N ASN A 27 -12.10 -2.95 7.25
CA ASN A 27 -12.33 -2.28 8.53
C ASN A 27 -11.17 -2.47 9.52
N ALA A 28 -10.46 -3.60 9.45
CA ALA A 28 -9.26 -3.85 10.25
C ALA A 28 -8.02 -3.09 9.77
N SER A 29 -8.04 -2.50 8.57
CA SER A 29 -6.90 -1.76 8.02
C SER A 29 -6.69 -0.42 8.71
N LEU A 30 -5.43 0.02 8.79
CA LEU A 30 -5.07 1.30 9.41
C LEU A 30 -5.75 2.49 8.74
N VAL A 31 -5.96 2.40 7.42
CA VAL A 31 -6.62 3.43 6.61
C VAL A 31 -8.10 3.63 7.00
N SER A 32 -8.74 2.60 7.56
CA SER A 32 -10.12 2.66 8.07
C SER A 32 -10.21 3.06 9.54
N SER A 33 -9.08 3.27 10.23
CA SER A 33 -9.06 3.60 11.65
C SER A 33 -9.24 5.10 11.89
N ASP A 34 -9.92 5.48 12.98
CA ASP A 34 -10.13 6.89 13.36
C ASP A 34 -8.82 7.68 13.52
N ILE A 35 -7.73 7.01 13.90
CA ILE A 35 -6.42 7.67 14.02
C ILE A 35 -5.86 8.11 12.67
N TRP A 36 -6.29 7.52 11.55
CA TRP A 36 -5.79 7.85 10.21
C TRP A 36 -5.93 9.33 9.88
N CYS A 37 -7.04 9.96 10.30
CA CYS A 37 -7.29 11.39 10.12
C CYS A 37 -6.33 12.27 10.93
N HIS A 38 -5.75 11.72 11.99
CA HIS A 38 -4.86 12.41 12.93
C HIS A 38 -3.38 12.20 12.61
N LEU A 39 -3.05 11.30 11.67
CA LEU A 39 -1.68 11.05 11.25
C LEU A 39 -1.21 12.06 10.20
N ILE A 40 0.03 12.52 10.36
CA ILE A 40 0.79 13.21 9.31
C ILE A 40 1.22 12.15 8.29
N LYS A 41 0.79 12.30 7.03
CA LYS A 41 1.19 11.41 5.94
C LYS A 41 2.47 11.93 5.30
N ILE A 42 3.48 11.06 5.25
CA ILE A 42 4.73 11.30 4.53
C ILE A 42 4.86 10.17 3.51
N SER A 43 5.22 10.51 2.27
CA SER A 43 5.36 9.55 1.18
C SER A 43 6.79 9.53 0.69
N LEU A 44 7.36 8.32 0.58
CA LEU A 44 8.63 8.12 -0.10
C LEU A 44 8.38 8.01 -1.61
N THR A 45 9.10 8.81 -2.40
CA THR A 45 8.91 8.89 -3.86
C THR A 45 9.99 8.15 -4.64
N VAL A 46 11.12 7.82 -4.00
CA VAL A 46 12.25 7.15 -4.65
C VAL A 46 12.23 5.66 -4.33
N ASN A 47 12.16 4.83 -5.37
CA ASN A 47 12.31 3.38 -5.24
C ASN A 47 13.80 3.03 -5.14
N MET A 48 14.29 2.90 -3.92
CA MET A 48 15.70 2.58 -3.65
C MET A 48 16.09 1.15 -4.09
N ARG A 49 15.12 0.23 -4.22
CA ARG A 49 15.40 -1.18 -4.54
C ARG A 49 15.72 -1.38 -6.02
N ALA A 50 15.00 -0.66 -6.88
CA ALA A 50 15.14 -0.73 -8.33
C ALA A 50 15.83 0.52 -8.89
N HIS A 51 16.61 1.22 -8.07
CA HIS A 51 17.22 2.52 -8.38
C HIS A 51 17.92 2.55 -9.76
N ASP A 52 18.62 1.47 -10.12
CA ASP A 52 19.41 1.39 -11.35
C ASP A 52 18.60 0.90 -12.57
N ASP A 53 17.30 0.65 -12.41
CA ASP A 53 16.38 0.22 -13.48
C ASP A 53 15.10 1.08 -13.49
N PRO A 54 15.15 2.27 -14.11
CA PRO A 54 13.99 3.16 -14.20
C PRO A 54 12.79 2.52 -14.89
N GLY A 55 13.02 1.65 -15.88
CA GLY A 55 11.94 0.96 -16.60
C GLY A 55 11.16 0.04 -15.67
N PHE A 56 11.86 -0.70 -14.81
CA PHE A 56 11.22 -1.53 -13.80
C PHE A 56 10.55 -0.72 -12.68
N ILE A 57 11.10 0.44 -12.29
CA ILE A 57 10.42 1.35 -11.35
C ILE A 57 9.06 1.78 -11.91
N ASP A 58 9.02 2.25 -13.16
CA ASP A 58 7.79 2.73 -13.78
C ASP A 58 6.75 1.61 -13.89
N PHE A 59 7.20 0.41 -14.25
CA PHE A 59 6.36 -0.78 -14.26
C PHE A 59 5.75 -1.11 -12.88
N LEU A 60 6.57 -1.13 -11.82
CA LEU A 60 6.08 -1.36 -10.46
C LEU A 60 5.10 -0.28 -10.00
N MET A 61 5.31 0.97 -10.41
CA MET A 61 4.41 2.07 -10.08
C MET A 61 3.05 1.91 -10.76
N ARG A 62 3.03 1.53 -12.05
CA ARG A 62 1.78 1.23 -12.77
C ARG A 62 1.03 0.04 -12.16
N ILE A 63 1.72 -1.04 -11.80
CA ILE A 63 1.10 -2.16 -11.06
C ILE A 63 0.48 -1.68 -9.74
N GLY A 64 1.25 -0.95 -8.94
CA GLY A 64 0.78 -0.46 -7.64
C GLY A 64 -0.43 0.48 -7.74
N ASN A 65 -0.54 1.23 -8.84
CA ASN A 65 -1.67 2.12 -9.10
C ASN A 65 -2.87 1.44 -9.76
N GLY A 66 -2.72 0.18 -10.20
CA GLY A 66 -3.75 -0.51 -10.99
C GLY A 66 -3.88 0.04 -12.42
N GLU A 67 -2.80 0.59 -12.97
CA GLU A 67 -2.73 1.19 -14.32
C GLU A 67 -2.01 0.29 -15.32
N GLU A 68 -1.35 -0.78 -14.84
CA GLU A 68 -0.72 -1.76 -15.72
C GLU A 68 -1.80 -2.56 -16.45
N ALA A 69 -1.64 -2.70 -17.77
CA ALA A 69 -2.56 -3.49 -18.58
C ALA A 69 -2.56 -4.94 -18.09
N THR A 70 -3.74 -5.47 -17.80
CA THR A 70 -3.92 -6.90 -17.61
C THR A 70 -3.93 -7.54 -18.99
N ASP A 71 -3.16 -8.61 -19.17
CA ASP A 71 -3.44 -9.54 -20.24
C ASP A 71 -4.78 -10.22 -19.93
N ASP A 72 -5.75 -10.09 -20.84
CA ASP A 72 -7.06 -10.75 -20.72
C ASP A 72 -6.96 -12.30 -20.84
N THR A 73 -5.74 -12.83 -20.76
CA THR A 73 -5.43 -14.26 -20.81
C THR A 73 -5.31 -14.73 -19.36
N GLY A 74 -6.46 -15.01 -18.76
CA GLY A 74 -6.56 -15.47 -17.37
C GLY A 74 -5.76 -16.72 -17.06
#